data_AF-A0A8C1ZDI8-F1
#
_entry.id   AF-A0A8C1ZDI8-F1
#
_cell.length_a   1.000
_cell.length_b   1.000
_cell.length_c   1.000
_cell.angle_alpha   90.00
_cell.angle_beta   90.00
_cell.angle_gamma   90.00
#
_symmetry.space_group_name_H-M   'P 1'
#
loop_
_entity.id
_entity.type
_entity.pdbx_description
1 polymer ?
#
loop_
_entity_poly.entity_id
_entity_poly.type
_entity_poly.pdbx_seq_one_letter_code
_entity_poly.pdbx_strand_id
1 'polypeptide(L)'
;MEAVVSELVAPEDLKRFEKKYNAELVKGPVSRETTFEYAWCLIRSKYSNDIVKGIRLLEELVSTSKKDDQRDFLFYLAVANYRLKEYERALKYIRTLLKNEPDNKQALELEKLINSALRKDGLVGMAIVGGIGLGVAGLAGLIGLAVSKGPKS
;
A
#
# COMPACT_ATOMS: atom_id res chain seq x y z
N MET A 1 -5.82 6.11 11.58
CA MET A 1 -4.89 6.09 10.43
C MET A 1 -5.51 6.60 9.13
N GLU A 2 -6.81 6.40 8.86
CA GLU A 2 -7.47 6.91 7.64
C GLU A 2 -7.43 8.44 7.49
N ALA A 3 -7.46 9.19 8.60
CA ALA A 3 -7.32 10.66 8.59
C ALA A 3 -5.98 11.13 7.98
N VAL A 4 -4.88 10.40 8.21
CA VAL A 4 -3.54 10.75 7.70
C VAL A 4 -3.44 10.52 6.19
N VAL A 5 -4.20 9.54 5.67
CA VAL A 5 -4.22 9.18 4.24
C VAL A 5 -5.12 10.11 3.43
N SER A 6 -6.13 10.71 4.08
CA SER A 6 -7.12 11.59 3.47
C SER A 6 -6.81 13.08 3.63
N GLU A 7 -5.79 13.43 4.42
CA GLU A 7 -5.41 14.82 4.66
C GLU A 7 -4.81 15.45 3.40
N LEU A 8 -5.55 16.38 2.81
CA LEU A 8 -5.13 17.12 1.61
C LEU A 8 -4.22 18.29 2.02
N VAL A 9 -3.10 18.44 1.31
CA VAL A 9 -2.24 19.62 1.48
C VAL A 9 -2.89 20.84 0.83
N ALA A 10 -2.80 21.99 1.51
CA ALA A 10 -3.26 23.25 0.97
C ALA A 10 -2.48 23.61 -0.31
N PRO A 11 -3.15 24.10 -1.36
CA PRO A 11 -2.49 24.41 -2.63
C PRO A 11 -1.44 25.51 -2.49
N GLU A 12 -1.53 26.40 -1.48
CA GLU A 12 -0.50 27.40 -1.20
C GLU A 12 0.81 26.77 -0.74
N ASP A 13 0.74 25.76 0.14
CA ASP A 13 1.92 25.06 0.63
C ASP A 13 2.62 24.29 -0.48
N LEU A 14 1.85 23.60 -1.32
CA LEU A 14 2.40 22.88 -2.47
C LEU A 14 3.17 23.82 -3.42
N LYS A 15 2.62 24.99 -3.73
CA LYS A 15 3.32 26.01 -4.53
C LYS A 15 4.57 26.56 -3.85
N ARG A 16 4.54 26.71 -2.53
CA ARG A 16 5.70 27.19 -1.76
C ARG A 16 6.86 26.21 -1.85
N PHE A 17 6.61 24.93 -1.63
CA PHE A 17 7.65 23.89 -1.74
C PHE A 17 8.09 23.65 -3.18
N GLU A 18 7.18 23.74 -4.15
CA GLU A 18 7.54 23.70 -5.58
C GLU A 18 8.50 24.84 -5.97
N LYS A 19 8.23 26.06 -5.50
CA LYS A 19 9.10 27.22 -5.76
C LYS A 19 10.48 27.01 -5.13
N LYS A 20 10.54 26.46 -3.90
CA LYS A 20 11.80 26.14 -3.21
C LYS A 20 12.60 25.08 -3.99
N TYR A 21 11.93 24.00 -4.39
CA TYR A 21 12.53 22.92 -5.18
C TYR A 21 13.09 23.43 -6.52
N ASN A 22 12.31 24.18 -7.28
CA ASN A 22 12.74 24.74 -8.57
C ASN A 22 13.89 25.76 -8.40
N ALA A 23 13.87 26.55 -7.32
CA ALA A 23 14.94 27.52 -7.05
C ALA A 23 16.27 26.82 -6.71
N GLU A 24 16.24 25.69 -6.00
CA GLU A 24 17.44 24.86 -5.79
C GLU A 24 17.87 24.17 -7.08
N LEU A 25 16.93 23.64 -7.85
CA LEU A 25 17.20 22.93 -9.11
C LEU A 25 17.95 23.81 -10.13
N VAL A 26 17.62 25.10 -10.19
CA VAL A 26 18.31 26.07 -11.06
C VAL A 26 19.74 26.38 -10.56
N LYS A 27 19.99 26.26 -9.26
CA LYS A 27 21.29 26.57 -8.65
C LYS A 27 22.23 25.36 -8.62
N GLY A 28 21.73 24.14 -8.77
CA GLY A 28 22.51 22.92 -8.74
C GLY A 28 21.71 21.72 -8.25
N PRO A 29 22.37 20.66 -7.73
CA PRO A 29 21.67 19.50 -7.20
C PRO A 29 20.82 19.90 -5.99
N VAL A 30 19.54 19.51 -6.02
CA VAL A 30 18.58 19.80 -4.94
C VAL A 30 18.95 18.99 -3.70
N SER A 31 18.80 19.62 -2.52
CA SER A 31 19.01 18.92 -1.26
C SER A 31 17.98 17.79 -1.05
N ARG A 32 18.39 16.76 -0.31
CA ARG A 32 17.50 15.62 0.02
C ARG A 32 16.29 16.07 0.81
N GLU A 33 16.49 17.00 1.75
CA GLU A 33 15.44 17.57 2.58
C GLU A 33 14.40 18.31 1.73
N THR A 34 14.82 19.22 0.84
CA THR A 34 13.89 19.95 -0.05
C THR A 34 13.17 19.01 -1.01
N THR A 35 13.85 17.97 -1.52
CA THR A 35 13.22 16.95 -2.37
C THR A 35 12.16 16.17 -1.59
N PHE A 36 12.45 15.81 -0.35
CA PHE A 36 11.53 15.09 0.52
C PHE A 36 10.31 15.95 0.88
N GLU A 37 10.51 17.20 1.32
CA GLU A 37 9.42 18.15 1.64
C GLU A 37 8.48 18.36 0.45
N TYR A 38 9.04 18.50 -0.76
CA TYR A 38 8.25 18.65 -1.97
C TYR A 38 7.49 17.38 -2.31
N ALA A 39 8.15 16.22 -2.25
CA ALA A 39 7.51 14.93 -2.50
C ALA A 39 6.39 14.63 -1.49
N TRP A 40 6.59 14.96 -0.22
CA TRP A 40 5.61 14.87 0.86
C TRP A 40 4.33 15.65 0.55
N CYS A 41 4.46 16.87 0.04
CA CYS A 41 3.31 17.67 -0.38
C CYS A 41 2.60 17.09 -1.61
N LEU A 42 3.37 16.62 -2.59
CA LEU A 42 2.86 16.03 -3.83
C LEU A 42 2.03 14.77 -3.59
N ILE A 43 2.50 13.86 -2.74
CA ILE A 43 1.77 12.61 -2.43
C ILE A 43 0.47 12.84 -1.66
N ARG A 44 0.28 14.03 -1.08
CA ARG A 44 -0.94 14.49 -0.39
C ARG A 44 -1.79 15.44 -1.25
N SER A 45 -1.41 15.66 -2.51
CA SER A 45 -2.21 16.40 -3.47
C SER A 45 -3.52 15.67 -3.80
N LYS A 46 -4.51 16.41 -4.32
CA LYS A 46 -5.75 15.85 -4.88
C LYS A 46 -5.57 15.31 -6.30
N TYR A 47 -4.49 15.69 -6.99
CA TYR A 47 -4.26 15.31 -8.39
C TYR A 47 -3.36 14.07 -8.47
N SER A 48 -3.81 13.04 -9.18
CA SER A 48 -3.04 11.80 -9.35
C SER A 48 -1.67 12.02 -10.00
N ASN A 49 -1.56 12.98 -10.93
CA ASN A 49 -0.28 13.34 -11.57
C ASN A 49 0.76 13.84 -10.55
N ASP A 50 0.33 14.64 -9.57
CA ASP A 50 1.20 15.12 -8.50
C ASP A 50 1.66 13.96 -7.63
N ILE A 51 0.75 13.05 -7.27
CA ILE A 51 1.08 11.87 -6.47
C ILE A 51 2.10 10.99 -7.21
N VAL A 52 1.93 10.75 -8.52
CA VAL A 52 2.89 10.01 -9.35
C VAL A 52 4.26 10.71 -9.37
N LYS A 53 4.30 12.04 -9.48
CA LYS A 53 5.55 12.81 -9.39
C LYS A 53 6.21 12.66 -8.02
N GLY A 54 5.43 12.74 -6.94
CA GLY A 54 5.91 12.55 -5.57
C GLY A 54 6.48 11.16 -5.33
N ILE A 55 5.85 10.11 -5.87
CA ILE A 55 6.36 8.72 -5.81
C ILE A 55 7.74 8.63 -6.45
N ARG A 56 7.93 9.20 -7.64
CA ARG A 56 9.23 9.16 -8.33
C ARG A 56 10.34 9.83 -7.52
N LEU A 57 10.05 10.99 -6.93
CA LEU A 57 10.99 11.71 -6.08
C LEU A 57 11.35 10.90 -4.81
N LEU A 58 10.37 10.24 -4.19
CA LEU A 58 10.63 9.35 -3.05
C LEU A 58 11.45 8.12 -3.44
N GLU A 59 11.21 7.51 -4.60
CA GLU A 59 12.01 6.39 -5.11
C GLU A 59 13.48 6.79 -5.35
N GLU A 60 13.70 7.99 -5.89
CA GLU A 60 15.05 8.56 -6.05
C GLU A 60 15.73 8.77 -4.69
N LEU A 61 15.01 9.31 -3.71
CA LEU A 61 15.52 9.46 -2.33
C LEU A 61 15.86 8.12 -1.69
N VAL A 62 15.04 7.08 -1.88
CA VAL A 62 15.35 5.72 -1.39
C VAL A 62 16.65 5.21 -1.99
N SER A 63 16.86 5.41 -3.29
CA SER A 63 18.07 4.92 -3.98
C SER A 63 19.36 5.61 -3.53
N THR A 64 19.28 6.86 -3.08
CA THR A 64 20.43 7.69 -2.67
C THR A 64 20.67 7.73 -1.17
N SER A 65 19.74 7.20 -0.36
CA SER A 65 19.76 7.27 1.10
C SER A 65 20.20 5.96 1.76
N LYS A 66 20.65 6.05 3.02
CA LYS A 66 21.06 4.90 3.83
C LYS A 66 19.83 4.15 4.35
N LYS A 67 19.98 2.87 4.71
CA LYS A 67 18.88 1.99 5.12
C LYS A 67 18.03 2.53 6.28
N ASP A 68 18.62 3.27 7.22
CA ASP A 68 17.88 3.85 8.35
C ASP A 68 16.94 5.00 7.94
N ASP A 69 17.32 5.80 6.93
CA ASP A 69 16.51 6.93 6.44
C ASP A 69 15.44 6.47 5.43
N GLN A 70 15.61 5.26 4.87
CA GLN A 70 14.64 4.68 3.95
C GLN A 70 13.32 4.33 4.63
N ARG A 71 13.28 4.22 5.96
CA ARG A 71 12.07 3.81 6.69
C ARG A 71 10.90 4.75 6.43
N ASP A 72 11.12 6.05 6.58
CA ASP A 72 10.10 7.08 6.37
C ASP A 72 9.66 7.12 4.89
N PHE A 73 10.62 7.00 3.97
CA PHE A 73 10.34 7.01 2.54
C PHE A 73 9.50 5.79 2.12
N LEU A 74 9.80 4.59 2.64
CA LEU A 74 9.05 3.37 2.37
C LEU A 74 7.61 3.47 2.90
N PHE A 75 7.43 4.04 4.10
CA PHE A 75 6.11 4.28 4.66
C PHE A 75 5.28 5.20 3.75
N TYR A 76 5.86 6.32 3.30
CA TYR A 76 5.16 7.28 2.46
C TYR A 76 4.95 6.82 1.02
N LEU A 77 5.85 5.99 0.48
CA LEU A 77 5.63 5.28 -0.77
C LEU A 77 4.42 4.34 -0.68
N ALA A 78 4.28 3.61 0.43
CA ALA A 78 3.11 2.76 0.65
C ALA A 78 1.80 3.56 0.69
N VAL A 79 1.79 4.69 1.41
CA VAL A 79 0.63 5.60 1.47
C VAL A 79 0.29 6.16 0.08
N ALA A 80 1.28 6.64 -0.66
CA ALA A 80 1.06 7.23 -1.99
C ALA A 80 0.50 6.20 -2.99
N ASN A 81 1.06 4.99 -3.01
CA ASN A 81 0.57 3.91 -3.88
C ASN A 81 -0.83 3.43 -3.46
N TYR A 82 -1.13 3.37 -2.16
CA TYR A 82 -2.48 3.08 -1.67
C TYR A 82 -3.52 4.10 -2.16
N ARG A 83 -3.18 5.40 -2.16
CA ARG A 83 -4.06 6.47 -2.69
C ARG A 83 -4.30 6.33 -4.20
N LEU A 84 -3.32 5.83 -4.95
CA LEU A 84 -3.47 5.53 -6.39
C LEU A 84 -4.16 4.19 -6.67
N LYS A 85 -4.58 3.45 -5.64
CA LYS A 85 -5.12 2.09 -5.75
C LYS A 85 -4.12 1.05 -6.29
N GLU A 86 -2.83 1.38 -6.26
CA GLU A 86 -1.72 0.49 -6.60
C GLU A 86 -1.36 -0.38 -5.38
N TYR A 87 -2.33 -1.19 -4.93
CA TYR A 87 -2.25 -1.91 -3.65
C TYR A 87 -1.09 -2.91 -3.58
N GLU A 88 -0.78 -3.60 -4.68
CA GLU A 88 0.36 -4.52 -4.78
C GLU A 88 1.70 -3.82 -4.53
N ARG A 89 1.88 -2.64 -5.14
CA ARG A 89 3.07 -1.81 -4.92
C ARG A 89 3.12 -1.31 -3.48
N ALA A 90 1.99 -0.85 -2.96
CA ALA A 90 1.89 -0.40 -1.56
C ALA A 90 2.29 -1.52 -0.57
N LEU A 91 1.81 -2.75 -0.79
CA LEU A 91 2.18 -3.93 0.02
C LEU A 91 3.68 -4.24 -0.04
N LYS A 92 4.29 -4.11 -1.22
CA LYS A 92 5.72 -4.34 -1.37
C LYS A 92 6.55 -3.39 -0.50
N TYR A 93 6.24 -2.09 -0.51
CA TYR A 93 6.97 -1.11 0.30
C TYR A 93 6.74 -1.32 1.81
N ILE A 94 5.49 -1.51 2.24
CA ILE A 94 5.19 -1.64 3.68
C ILE A 94 5.78 -2.93 4.28
N ARG A 95 5.78 -4.04 3.53
CA ARG A 95 6.44 -5.28 3.97
C ARG A 95 7.96 -5.14 4.02
N THR A 96 8.54 -4.33 3.14
CA THR A 96 9.97 -4.03 3.19
C THR A 96 10.32 -3.24 4.45
N LEU A 97 9.45 -2.29 4.84
CA LEU A 97 9.57 -1.59 6.12
C LEU A 97 9.45 -2.55 7.31
N LEU A 98 8.41 -3.39 7.34
CA LEU A 98 8.18 -4.36 8.43
C LEU A 98 9.26 -5.43 8.57
N LYS A 99 10.00 -5.75 7.50
CA LYS A 99 11.18 -6.62 7.60
C LYS A 99 12.31 -6.01 8.44
N ASN A 100 12.43 -4.68 8.38
CA ASN A 100 13.44 -3.95 9.16
C ASN A 100 12.91 -3.59 10.56
N GLU A 101 11.61 -3.29 10.67
CA GLU A 101 10.94 -2.93 11.92
C GLU A 101 9.62 -3.72 12.12
N PRO A 102 9.71 -4.96 12.61
CA PRO A 102 8.53 -5.82 12.76
C PRO A 102 7.52 -5.29 13.79
N ASP A 103 7.98 -4.55 14.80
CA ASP A 103 7.15 -4.01 15.87
C ASP A 103 6.53 -2.64 15.56
N ASN A 104 6.70 -2.14 14.33
CA ASN A 104 6.16 -0.84 13.93
C ASN A 104 4.63 -0.93 13.77
N LYS A 105 3.91 -0.49 14.82
CA LYS A 105 2.44 -0.51 14.87
C LYS A 105 1.80 0.26 13.71
N GLN A 106 2.39 1.38 13.29
CA GLN A 106 1.85 2.17 12.17
C GLN A 106 1.97 1.41 10.86
N ALA A 107 3.10 0.76 10.62
CA ALA A 107 3.30 -0.04 9.41
C ALA A 107 2.38 -1.27 9.37
N LEU A 108 2.17 -1.93 10.52
CA LEU A 108 1.23 -3.05 10.66
C LEU A 108 -0.23 -2.64 10.39
N GLU A 109 -0.65 -1.48 10.91
CA GLU A 109 -1.99 -0.93 10.62
C GLU A 109 -2.14 -0.60 9.13
N LEU A 110 -1.14 0.03 8.52
CA LEU A 110 -1.18 0.36 7.09
C LEU A 110 -1.20 -0.91 6.22
N GLU A 111 -0.44 -1.94 6.55
CA GLU A 111 -0.51 -3.24 5.86
C GLU A 111 -1.92 -3.84 5.94
N LYS A 112 -2.56 -3.82 7.11
CA LYS A 112 -3.93 -4.32 7.27
C LYS A 112 -4.93 -3.53 6.43
N LEU A 113 -4.79 -2.20 6.38
CA LEU A 113 -5.63 -1.33 5.55
C LEU A 113 -5.45 -1.62 4.06
N ILE A 114 -4.20 -1.75 3.58
CA ILE A 114 -3.92 -2.07 2.18
C ILE A 114 -4.48 -3.45 1.82
N ASN A 115 -4.28 -4.47 2.64
CA ASN A 115 -4.85 -5.81 2.41
C ASN A 115 -6.38 -5.80 2.39
N SER A 116 -7.01 -5.02 3.27
CA SER A 116 -8.47 -4.89 3.30
C SER A 116 -9.00 -4.20 2.04
N ALA A 117 -8.33 -3.15 1.58
CA ALA A 117 -8.67 -2.47 0.34
C ALA A 117 -8.44 -3.35 -0.88
N LEU A 118 -7.32 -4.08 -0.95
CA LEU A 118 -7.05 -5.06 -2.02
C LEU A 118 -8.16 -6.13 -2.09
N ARG A 119 -8.61 -6.65 -0.95
CA ARG A 119 -9.72 -7.62 -0.89
C ARG A 119 -11.07 -7.02 -1.29
N LYS A 120 -11.29 -5.74 -1.01
CA LYS A 120 -12.54 -5.03 -1.27
C LYS A 120 -12.66 -4.56 -2.72
N ASP A 121 -11.59 -3.97 -3.26
CA ASP A 121 -11.51 -3.48 -4.63
C ASP A 121 -11.19 -4.61 -5.61
N GLY A 122 -10.46 -5.64 -5.17
CA GLY A 122 -10.14 -6.86 -5.92
C GLY A 122 -11.21 -7.93 -5.76
N LEU A 123 -12.37 -7.70 -6.37
CA LEU A 123 -13.49 -8.66 -6.56
C LEU A 123 -13.10 -9.89 -7.44
N VAL A 124 -11.89 -10.44 -7.25
CA VAL A 124 -11.31 -11.59 -7.91
C VAL A 124 -10.61 -12.44 -6.83
N GLY A 125 -11.13 -13.58 -6.38
CA GLY A 125 -12.22 -14.36 -6.94
C GLY A 125 -12.98 -15.20 -5.91
N MET A 126 -14.03 -15.83 -6.41
CA MET A 126 -15.04 -16.66 -5.76
C MET A 126 -14.52 -17.89 -4.96
N ALA A 127 -13.58 -17.75 -4.02
CA ALA A 127 -13.10 -18.90 -3.25
C ALA A 127 -12.49 -18.59 -1.88
N ILE A 128 -13.20 -17.85 -1.03
CA ILE A 128 -13.07 -18.09 0.43
C ILE A 128 -14.42 -18.57 0.96
N VAL A 129 -14.83 -19.75 0.48
CA VAL A 129 -15.47 -20.73 1.35
C VAL A 129 -14.33 -21.30 2.20
N GLY A 130 -14.26 -20.90 3.47
CA GLY A 130 -13.09 -21.25 4.28
C GLY A 130 -13.16 -20.86 5.74
N GLY A 131 -14.27 -21.22 6.40
CA GLY A 131 -14.28 -21.53 7.83
C GLY A 131 -14.22 -20.35 8.80
N ILE A 132 -15.39 -19.93 9.30
CA ILE A 132 -15.85 -20.17 10.67
C ILE A 132 -17.20 -19.46 10.83
N GLY A 133 -18.24 -20.25 11.10
CA GLY A 133 -19.47 -19.80 11.75
C GLY A 133 -20.53 -19.19 10.84
N LEU A 134 -21.43 -20.03 10.33
CA LEU A 134 -22.88 -19.78 10.38
C LEU A 134 -23.65 -21.06 9.94
N GLY A 135 -24.34 -21.66 10.91
CA GLY A 135 -25.62 -22.32 10.64
C GLY A 135 -25.60 -23.79 10.25
N VAL A 136 -26.00 -24.63 11.21
CA VAL A 136 -26.40 -26.04 11.05
C VAL A 136 -27.48 -26.19 9.97
N ALA A 137 -27.13 -26.69 8.77
CA ALA A 137 -28.07 -27.29 7.82
C ALA A 137 -27.31 -28.06 6.72
N GLY A 138 -27.31 -29.39 6.77
CA GLY A 138 -26.84 -30.22 5.65
C GLY A 138 -26.10 -31.52 5.99
N LEU A 139 -26.60 -32.31 6.94
CA LEU A 139 -26.24 -33.73 7.07
C LEU A 139 -26.79 -34.53 5.87
N ALA A 140 -26.09 -34.61 4.73
CA ALA A 140 -26.52 -35.50 3.62
C ALA A 140 -25.46 -35.84 2.55
N GLY A 141 -24.16 -35.86 2.86
CA GLY A 141 -23.13 -36.00 1.82
C GLY A 141 -22.13 -37.15 1.91
N LEU A 142 -22.08 -37.91 3.01
CA LEU A 142 -20.96 -38.85 3.26
C LEU A 142 -21.42 -40.21 3.79
N ILE A 143 -22.30 -40.91 3.07
CA ILE A 143 -22.48 -42.36 3.26
C ILE A 143 -22.56 -43.01 1.88
N GLY A 144 -21.63 -43.94 1.63
CA GLY A 144 -21.24 -44.40 0.30
C GLY A 144 -22.26 -45.23 -0.46
N LEU A 145 -22.09 -45.22 -1.77
CA LEU A 145 -22.62 -46.25 -2.65
C LEU A 145 -21.44 -47.01 -3.28
N ALA A 146 -20.84 -47.90 -2.50
CA ALA A 146 -20.03 -48.98 -3.04
C ALA A 146 -20.99 -50.04 -3.62
N VAL A 147 -21.29 -49.97 -4.92
CA VAL A 147 -21.92 -51.09 -5.63
C VAL A 147 -20.81 -52.06 -6.05
N SER A 148 -20.63 -53.08 -5.20
CA SER A 148 -20.01 -54.35 -5.55
C SER A 148 -21.12 -55.40 -5.56
N LYS A 149 -21.46 -55.93 -6.74
CA LYS A 149 -22.01 -57.29 -6.89
C LYS A 149 -21.50 -57.88 -8.20
N GLY A 150 -20.65 -58.89 -8.04
CA GLY A 150 -20.23 -59.82 -9.09
C GLY A 150 -21.33 -60.83 -9.48
N PRO A 151 -20.97 -61.83 -10.30
CA PRO A 151 -21.84 -62.52 -11.26
C PRO A 151 -22.57 -63.74 -10.67
N LYS A 152 -23.64 -64.21 -11.35
CA LYS A 152 -24.13 -65.62 -11.36
C LYS A 152 -25.35 -65.81 -12.29
N SER A 153 -25.11 -66.26 -13.51
CA SER A 153 -25.70 -67.44 -14.19
C SER A 153 -25.23 -67.46 -15.64
#